data_AF-A0A2C5WUN9-F1
#
_entry.id   AF-A0A2C5WUN9-F1
#
_cell.length_a   1.000
_cell.length_b   1.000
_cell.length_c   1.000
_cell.angle_alpha   90.00
_cell.angle_beta   90.00
_cell.angle_gamma   90.00
#
_symmetry.space_group_name_H-M   'P 1'
#
loop_
_entity.id
_entity.type
_entity.pdbx_description
1 polymer ?
#
loop_
_entity_poly.entity_id
_entity_poly.type
_entity_poly.pdbx_seq_one_letter_code
_entity_poly.pdbx_strand_id
1 'polypeptide(L)'
;MRIFSIASISLSMLVGVKAGTLEDNGYNLQKIGDHITITTRYYDKGSQPVNEFIIDKAKMAITIVRAFNYFERSHDTHMSLDEILTEVCSEYDLERDFIKSMVINDYKTSHQISTLNFYHERHSIPDKKYATGTITPSMAEEWTRFTDF
;
A
#
# COMPACT_ATOMS: atom_id res chain seq x y z
N MET A 1 14.75 45.81 -5.63
CA MET A 1 14.34 44.64 -4.81
C MET A 1 13.53 43.71 -5.70
N ARG A 2 14.01 42.49 -5.93
CA ARG A 2 13.31 41.47 -6.72
C ARG A 2 12.26 40.81 -5.85
N ILE A 3 11.03 40.76 -6.34
CA ILE A 3 9.87 40.20 -5.67
C ILE A 3 9.95 38.68 -5.84
N PHE A 4 10.03 37.93 -4.75
CA PHE A 4 9.96 36.47 -4.79
C PHE A 4 8.50 36.07 -5.00
N SER A 5 8.16 35.65 -6.22
CA SER A 5 6.90 34.98 -6.51
C SER A 5 6.91 33.62 -5.81
N ILE A 6 6.19 33.50 -4.69
CA ILE A 6 5.85 32.21 -4.12
C ILE A 6 4.75 31.64 -5.02
N ALA A 7 5.11 30.66 -5.84
CA ALA A 7 4.16 29.90 -6.61
C ALA A 7 3.26 29.14 -5.62
N SER A 8 2.04 29.62 -5.43
CA SER A 8 0.98 28.88 -4.75
C SER A 8 0.70 27.63 -5.59
N ILE A 9 1.26 26.49 -5.19
CA ILE A 9 0.86 25.19 -5.73
C ILE A 9 -0.55 24.96 -5.20
N SER A 10 -1.54 25.17 -6.08
CA SER A 10 -2.92 24.80 -5.83
C SER A 10 -2.97 23.30 -5.56
N LEU A 11 -3.19 22.94 -4.29
CA LEU A 11 -3.47 21.57 -3.87
C LEU A 11 -4.86 21.21 -4.41
N SER A 12 -4.89 20.56 -5.57
CA SER A 12 -6.12 20.00 -6.13
C SER A 12 -6.58 18.85 -5.24
N MET A 13 -7.42 19.15 -4.25
CA MET A 13 -8.14 18.16 -3.47
C MET A 13 -9.16 17.48 -4.40
N LEU A 14 -8.75 16.39 -5.05
CA LEU A 14 -9.67 15.40 -5.60
C LEU A 14 -10.12 14.53 -4.42
N VAL A 15 -11.08 15.03 -3.66
CA VAL A 15 -11.74 14.30 -2.58
C VAL A 15 -12.53 13.17 -3.21
N GLY A 16 -11.94 11.97 -3.21
CA GLY A 16 -12.69 10.73 -3.32
C GLY A 16 -13.50 10.59 -2.04
N VAL A 17 -14.83 10.59 -2.15
CA VAL A 17 -15.79 10.57 -1.02
C VAL A 17 -15.68 9.31 -0.13
N LYS A 18 -14.75 8.40 -0.41
CA LYS A 18 -14.53 7.16 0.35
C LYS A 18 -13.22 7.12 1.15
N ALA A 19 -12.30 8.08 0.97
CA ALA A 19 -10.96 7.99 1.57
C ALA A 19 -10.91 8.54 3.00
N GLY A 20 -12.08 8.84 3.58
CA GLY A 20 -12.22 9.51 4.87
C GLY A 20 -11.40 8.84 5.95
N THR A 21 -11.44 7.51 6.05
CA THR A 21 -10.68 6.76 7.06
C THR A 21 -9.17 6.95 6.92
N LEU A 22 -8.62 6.95 5.68
CA LEU A 22 -7.19 7.20 5.45
C LEU A 22 -6.82 8.62 5.87
N GLU A 23 -7.60 9.61 5.43
CA GLU A 23 -7.37 11.03 5.75
C GLU A 23 -7.47 11.30 7.26
N ASP A 24 -8.47 10.71 7.93
CA ASP A 24 -8.68 10.80 9.38
C ASP A 24 -7.48 10.22 10.17
N ASN A 25 -6.80 9.22 9.61
CA ASN A 25 -5.60 8.63 10.20
C ASN A 25 -4.29 9.32 9.78
N GLY A 26 -4.36 10.38 8.96
CA GLY A 26 -3.22 11.20 8.56
C GLY A 26 -2.53 10.76 7.27
N TYR A 27 -3.15 9.85 6.52
CA TYR A 27 -2.72 9.41 5.20
C TYR A 27 -3.33 10.27 4.11
N ASN A 28 -2.59 10.44 3.01
CA ASN A 28 -3.09 11.08 1.80
C ASN A 28 -3.04 10.06 0.67
N LEU A 29 -4.17 9.83 0.04
CA LEU A 29 -4.30 8.95 -1.11
C LEU A 29 -4.29 9.78 -2.40
N GLN A 30 -3.43 9.39 -3.33
CA GLN A 30 -3.41 9.90 -4.69
C GLN A 30 -3.67 8.76 -5.67
N LYS A 31 -4.63 8.97 -6.58
CA LYS A 31 -5.03 8.01 -7.61
C LYS A 31 -4.73 8.54 -9.01
N ILE A 32 -4.00 7.76 -9.79
CA ILE A 32 -3.72 8.03 -11.21
C ILE A 32 -3.99 6.76 -12.00
N GLY A 33 -5.18 6.65 -12.58
CA GLY A 33 -5.64 5.42 -13.23
C GLY A 33 -5.72 4.25 -12.24
N ASP A 34 -4.98 3.19 -12.55
CA ASP A 34 -4.89 1.98 -11.70
C ASP A 34 -3.77 2.06 -10.64
N HIS A 35 -2.98 3.14 -10.67
CA HIS A 35 -1.90 3.37 -9.71
C HIS A 35 -2.39 4.18 -8.51
N ILE A 36 -2.14 3.66 -7.32
CA ILE A 36 -2.38 4.32 -6.04
C ILE A 36 -1.07 4.62 -5.35
N THR A 37 -0.99 5.83 -4.81
CA THR A 37 0.15 6.32 -4.05
C THR A 37 -0.36 6.86 -2.72
N ILE A 38 0.22 6.38 -1.63
CA ILE A 38 -0.12 6.81 -0.27
C ILE A 38 1.09 7.50 0.34
N THR A 39 0.84 8.68 0.89
CA THR A 39 1.83 9.48 1.62
C THR A 39 1.29 9.81 3.00
N THR A 40 2.20 10.13 3.92
CA THR A 40 1.89 10.41 5.32
C THR A 40 2.89 11.42 5.84
N ARG A 41 2.45 12.31 6.74
CA ARG A 41 3.33 13.28 7.41
C ARG A 41 4.27 12.64 8.44
N TYR A 42 4.00 11.37 8.80
CA TYR A 42 4.73 10.66 9.85
C TYR A 42 5.97 9.93 9.32
N TYR A 43 6.15 9.88 8.00
CA TYR A 43 7.32 9.30 7.35
C TYR A 43 8.44 10.34 7.17
N ASP A 44 9.63 10.03 7.64
CA ASP A 44 10.76 10.97 7.75
C ASP A 44 11.47 11.24 6.41
N LYS A 45 11.13 10.49 5.35
CA LYS A 45 11.73 10.63 4.00
C LYS A 45 11.02 11.67 3.13
N GLY A 46 10.38 12.66 3.74
CA GLY A 46 9.73 13.78 3.04
C GLY A 46 8.48 13.34 2.30
N SER A 47 8.33 13.74 1.03
CA SER A 47 7.16 13.42 0.19
C SER A 47 7.23 12.05 -0.47
N GLN A 48 8.14 11.17 -0.02
CA GLN A 48 8.24 9.83 -0.57
C GLN A 48 6.99 9.01 -0.17
N PRO A 49 6.40 8.24 -1.10
CA PRO A 49 5.28 7.37 -0.77
C PRO A 49 5.67 6.35 0.30
N VAL A 50 4.78 6.15 1.27
CA VAL A 50 4.85 5.01 2.19
C VAL A 50 4.29 3.76 1.53
N ASN A 51 3.21 3.85 0.76
CA ASN A 51 2.69 2.70 0.03
C ASN A 51 2.41 3.07 -1.42
N GLU A 52 2.62 2.10 -2.31
CA GLU A 52 2.30 2.22 -3.73
C GLU A 52 1.67 0.91 -4.21
N PHE A 53 0.54 1.01 -4.88
CA PHE A 53 -0.25 -0.13 -5.35
C PHE A 53 -0.64 0.03 -6.82
N ILE A 54 -0.76 -1.09 -7.53
CA ILE A 54 -1.46 -1.17 -8.82
C ILE A 54 -2.64 -2.10 -8.65
N ILE A 55 -3.85 -1.66 -9.01
CA ILE A 55 -5.08 -2.44 -8.87
C ILE A 55 -5.59 -2.86 -10.24
N ASP A 56 -5.70 -4.16 -10.46
CA ASP A 56 -6.38 -4.74 -11.62
C ASP A 56 -7.76 -5.26 -11.20
N LYS A 57 -8.79 -4.42 -11.34
CA LYS A 57 -10.17 -4.77 -10.99
C LYS A 57 -10.68 -5.99 -11.76
N ALA A 58 -10.30 -6.13 -13.04
CA ALA A 58 -10.80 -7.20 -13.90
C ALA A 58 -10.28 -8.57 -13.45
N LYS A 59 -9.01 -8.62 -13.00
CA LYS A 59 -8.41 -9.83 -12.45
C LYS A 59 -8.66 -10.01 -10.95
N MET A 60 -9.22 -9.00 -10.28
CA MET A 60 -9.32 -8.92 -8.82
C MET A 60 -7.94 -9.10 -8.18
N ALA A 61 -6.94 -8.37 -8.69
CA ALA A 61 -5.55 -8.52 -8.30
C ALA A 61 -4.97 -7.17 -7.84
N ILE A 62 -4.10 -7.22 -6.82
CA ILE A 62 -3.36 -6.06 -6.34
C ILE A 62 -1.87 -6.34 -6.50
N THR A 63 -1.12 -5.37 -6.99
CA THR A 63 0.35 -5.38 -6.95
C THR A 63 0.82 -4.36 -5.93
N ILE A 64 1.47 -4.81 -4.87
CA ILE A 64 2.21 -3.98 -3.94
C ILE A 64 3.54 -3.61 -4.58
N VAL A 65 3.63 -2.37 -5.06
CA VAL A 65 4.90 -1.80 -5.55
C VAL A 65 5.76 -1.38 -4.37
N ARG A 66 5.14 -0.90 -3.28
CA ARG A 66 5.84 -0.44 -2.08
C ARG A 66 4.97 -0.61 -0.84
N ALA A 67 5.58 -1.01 0.27
CA ALA A 67 4.97 -0.97 1.61
C ALA A 67 5.98 -0.55 2.70
N PHE A 68 6.06 0.74 3.00
CA PHE A 68 6.96 1.37 3.98
C PHE A 68 6.21 2.05 5.12
N ASN A 69 4.91 1.80 5.27
CA ASN A 69 4.13 2.27 6.43
C ASN A 69 4.79 1.83 7.75
N TYR A 70 5.38 0.63 7.81
CA TYR A 70 6.19 0.18 8.96
C TYR A 70 7.31 1.15 9.41
N PHE A 71 7.86 1.95 8.49
CA PHE A 71 8.92 2.91 8.77
C PHE A 71 8.40 4.28 9.21
N GLU A 72 7.08 4.47 9.32
CA GLU A 72 6.52 5.65 9.95
C GLU A 72 6.98 5.77 11.40
N ARG A 73 7.18 7.01 11.86
CA ARG A 73 7.38 7.25 13.29
C ARG A 73 6.12 6.78 14.02
N SER A 74 6.27 6.20 15.21
CA SER A 74 5.10 5.77 16.00
C SER A 74 4.12 6.93 16.24
N HIS A 75 2.83 6.68 15.99
CA HIS A 75 1.70 7.57 16.28
C HIS A 75 0.44 6.75 16.52
N ASP A 76 -0.53 7.33 17.22
CA ASP A 76 -1.75 6.61 17.66
C ASP A 76 -2.71 6.24 16.53
N THR A 77 -2.52 6.83 15.34
CA THR A 77 -3.35 6.60 14.14
C THR A 77 -2.63 5.76 13.09
N HIS A 78 -1.61 5.01 13.48
CA HIS A 78 -0.83 4.19 12.55
C HIS A 78 -1.68 3.05 12.04
N MET A 79 -1.81 2.95 10.72
CA MET A 79 -2.54 1.87 10.07
C MET A 79 -1.57 0.79 9.59
N SER A 80 -1.92 -0.45 9.87
CA SER A 80 -1.28 -1.63 9.29
C SER A 80 -1.48 -1.64 7.77
N LEU A 81 -0.67 -2.45 7.07
CA LEU A 81 -0.86 -2.63 5.64
C LEU A 81 -2.23 -3.25 5.29
N ASP A 82 -2.80 -4.12 6.13
CA ASP A 82 -4.15 -4.69 5.92
C ASP A 82 -5.24 -3.61 5.97
N GLU A 83 -5.17 -2.72 6.96
CA GLU A 83 -6.13 -1.61 7.10
C GLU A 83 -6.01 -0.66 5.91
N ILE A 84 -4.79 -0.30 5.51
CA ILE A 84 -4.55 0.52 4.32
C ILE A 84 -5.12 -0.15 3.06
N LEU A 85 -4.86 -1.45 2.85
CA LEU A 85 -5.38 -2.19 1.70
C LEU A 85 -6.90 -2.26 1.70
N THR A 86 -7.53 -2.37 2.87
CA THR A 86 -8.99 -2.40 3.02
C THR A 86 -9.63 -1.10 2.55
N GLU A 87 -9.08 0.03 2.96
CA GLU A 87 -9.54 1.35 2.50
C GLU A 87 -9.29 1.54 1.01
N VAL A 88 -8.11 1.14 0.51
CA VAL A 88 -7.78 1.18 -0.92
C VAL A 88 -8.70 0.30 -1.77
N CYS A 89 -9.10 -0.87 -1.29
CA CYS A 89 -10.08 -1.71 -1.99
C CYS A 89 -11.46 -1.03 -2.03
N SER A 90 -11.87 -0.43 -0.93
CA SER A 90 -13.16 0.27 -0.81
C SER A 90 -13.29 1.45 -1.78
N GLU A 91 -12.19 2.18 -2.04
CA GLU A 91 -12.08 3.21 -3.09
C GLU A 91 -12.38 2.70 -4.50
N TYR A 92 -12.20 1.40 -4.75
CA TYR A 92 -12.40 0.76 -6.04
C TYR A 92 -13.69 -0.07 -6.08
N ASP A 93 -14.58 0.04 -5.09
CA ASP A 93 -15.77 -0.83 -4.95
C ASP A 93 -15.38 -2.32 -4.95
N LEU A 94 -14.22 -2.63 -4.37
CA LEU A 94 -13.76 -3.99 -4.14
C LEU A 94 -13.86 -4.28 -2.64
N GLU A 95 -14.32 -5.46 -2.28
CA GLU A 95 -14.06 -5.97 -0.93
C GLU A 95 -12.68 -6.61 -0.93
N ARG A 96 -11.88 -6.32 0.10
CA ARG A 96 -10.54 -6.89 0.26
C ARG A 96 -10.58 -8.43 0.18
N ASP A 97 -11.63 -9.03 0.72
CA ASP A 97 -11.82 -10.48 0.75
C ASP A 97 -12.07 -11.10 -0.64
N PHE A 98 -12.45 -10.28 -1.64
CA PHE A 98 -12.61 -10.72 -3.03
C PHE A 98 -11.34 -10.60 -3.87
N ILE A 99 -10.23 -10.13 -3.29
CA ILE A 99 -8.93 -10.13 -3.98
C ILE A 99 -8.47 -11.58 -4.18
N LYS A 100 -8.28 -11.93 -5.46
CA LYS A 100 -7.83 -13.26 -5.89
C LYS A 100 -6.32 -13.42 -5.79
N SER A 101 -5.57 -12.33 -5.91
CA SER A 101 -4.11 -12.39 -5.85
C SER A 101 -3.49 -11.07 -5.42
N MET A 102 -2.36 -11.18 -4.71
CA MET A 102 -1.52 -10.07 -4.31
C MET A 102 -0.07 -10.31 -4.74
N VAL A 103 0.44 -9.50 -5.66
CA VAL A 103 1.81 -9.54 -6.18
C VAL A 103 2.66 -8.53 -5.42
N ILE A 104 3.91 -8.86 -5.06
CA ILE A 104 4.80 -7.92 -4.35
C ILE A 104 6.05 -7.65 -5.18
N ASN A 105 6.22 -6.41 -5.62
CA ASN A 105 7.22 -6.03 -6.62
C ASN A 105 8.55 -5.54 -6.01
N ASP A 106 8.56 -5.01 -4.78
CA ASP A 106 9.80 -4.53 -4.14
C ASP A 106 9.77 -4.81 -2.63
N TYR A 107 10.92 -5.19 -2.06
CA TYR A 107 11.11 -5.48 -0.65
C TYR A 107 12.22 -4.60 -0.09
N LYS A 108 11.98 -3.95 1.04
CA LYS A 108 13.03 -3.15 1.69
C LYS A 108 13.31 -3.53 3.14
N THR A 109 12.45 -4.32 3.78
CA THR A 109 12.67 -4.77 5.16
C THR A 109 13.10 -6.23 5.23
N SER A 110 13.87 -6.58 6.26
CA SER A 110 14.16 -7.98 6.60
C SER A 110 12.88 -8.77 6.91
N HIS A 111 11.88 -8.12 7.50
CA HIS A 111 10.57 -8.73 7.75
C HIS A 111 9.89 -9.17 6.45
N GLN A 112 9.73 -8.25 5.49
CA GLN A 112 9.07 -8.57 4.23
C GLN A 112 9.86 -9.61 3.40
N ILE A 113 11.20 -9.55 3.42
CA ILE A 113 12.06 -10.58 2.81
C ILE A 113 11.81 -11.93 3.49
N SER A 114 11.77 -11.98 4.82
CA SER A 114 11.52 -13.21 5.57
C SER A 114 10.13 -13.78 5.30
N THR A 115 9.11 -12.92 5.25
CA THR A 115 7.72 -13.33 4.95
C THR A 115 7.62 -13.91 3.54
N LEU A 116 8.28 -13.29 2.56
CA LEU A 116 8.33 -13.85 1.21
C LEU A 116 9.03 -15.20 1.17
N ASN A 117 10.21 -15.31 1.77
CA ASN A 117 10.99 -16.55 1.76
C ASN A 117 10.16 -17.70 2.36
N PHE A 118 9.46 -17.44 3.47
CA PHE A 118 8.54 -18.40 4.07
C PHE A 118 7.45 -18.87 3.08
N TYR A 119 6.83 -17.93 2.35
CA TYR A 119 5.81 -18.26 1.36
C TYR A 119 6.38 -19.10 0.18
N HIS A 120 7.55 -18.72 -0.34
CA HIS A 120 8.22 -19.46 -1.42
C HIS A 120 8.60 -20.88 -0.99
N GLU A 121 9.18 -21.05 0.19
CA GLU A 121 9.53 -22.36 0.76
C GLU A 121 8.28 -23.23 0.92
N ARG A 122 7.23 -22.67 1.52
CA ARG A 122 5.98 -23.39 1.80
C ARG A 122 5.28 -23.88 0.54
N HIS A 123 5.29 -23.09 -0.53
CA HIS A 123 4.61 -23.41 -1.79
C HIS A 123 5.55 -23.95 -2.87
N SER A 124 6.82 -24.22 -2.54
CA SER A 124 7.85 -24.70 -3.48
C SER A 124 7.98 -23.83 -4.75
N ILE A 125 7.77 -22.52 -4.60
CA ILE A 125 7.84 -21.56 -5.70
C ILE A 125 9.33 -21.20 -5.91
N PRO A 126 9.90 -21.41 -7.11
CA PRO A 126 11.28 -21.03 -7.38
C PRO A 126 11.47 -19.53 -7.23
N ASP A 127 12.54 -19.14 -6.57
CA ASP A 127 12.96 -17.74 -6.46
C ASP A 127 13.28 -17.17 -7.84
N LYS A 128 12.36 -16.38 -8.42
CA LYS A 128 12.60 -15.57 -9.62
C LYS A 128 11.93 -14.22 -9.45
N LYS A 129 12.66 -13.19 -9.91
CA LYS A 129 12.37 -11.75 -9.83
C LYS A 129 10.88 -11.38 -9.77
N TYR A 130 10.56 -10.55 -8.78
CA TYR A 130 9.30 -9.84 -8.55
C TYR A 130 8.15 -10.78 -8.18
N ALA A 131 7.86 -10.84 -6.88
CA ALA A 131 7.16 -11.93 -6.22
C ALA A 131 5.75 -12.14 -6.76
N THR A 132 5.62 -13.18 -7.59
CA THR A 132 4.31 -13.69 -8.00
C THR A 132 3.86 -14.72 -6.96
N GLY A 133 3.58 -14.24 -5.74
CA GLY A 133 2.74 -14.98 -4.80
C GLY A 133 1.28 -14.73 -5.15
N THR A 134 0.40 -15.71 -5.01
CA THR A 134 -1.04 -15.50 -5.08
C THR A 134 -1.58 -15.84 -3.71
N ILE A 135 -1.53 -14.84 -2.83
CA ILE A 135 -2.10 -14.97 -1.49
C ILE A 135 -3.56 -14.59 -1.61
N THR A 136 -4.44 -15.50 -1.23
CA THR A 136 -5.88 -15.23 -1.11
C THR A 136 -6.22 -14.96 0.36
N PRO A 137 -7.25 -14.15 0.65
CA PRO A 137 -7.75 -13.94 2.02
C PRO A 137 -8.13 -15.23 2.77
N SER A 138 -8.40 -16.33 2.04
CA SER A 138 -8.61 -17.67 2.60
C SER A 138 -7.34 -18.32 3.19
N MET A 139 -6.15 -17.80 2.90
CA MET A 139 -4.87 -18.23 3.45
C MET A 139 -4.52 -17.38 4.68
N ALA A 140 -5.38 -17.37 5.70
CA ALA A 140 -5.38 -16.38 6.79
C ALA A 140 -4.00 -16.16 7.46
N GLU A 141 -3.27 -17.23 7.81
CA GLU A 141 -1.94 -17.10 8.43
C GLU A 141 -0.92 -16.41 7.51
N GLU A 142 -0.95 -16.77 6.22
CA GLU A 142 -0.05 -16.20 5.22
C GLU A 142 -0.42 -14.74 4.98
N TRP A 143 -1.71 -14.44 4.83
CA TRP A 143 -2.22 -13.07 4.68
C TRP A 143 -1.78 -12.16 5.83
N THR A 144 -2.02 -12.57 7.08
CA THR A 144 -1.61 -11.80 8.27
C THR A 144 -0.11 -11.50 8.26
N ARG A 145 0.74 -12.49 7.97
CA ARG A 145 2.20 -12.27 7.92
C ARG A 145 2.62 -11.24 6.87
N PHE A 146 1.84 -11.07 5.80
CA PHE A 146 2.12 -10.10 4.74
C PHE A 146 1.51 -8.72 4.98
N THR A 147 0.58 -8.57 5.92
CA THR A 147 -0.25 -7.35 6.02
C THR A 147 -0.35 -6.76 7.43
N ASP A 148 0.03 -7.50 8.48
CA ASP A 148 -0.13 -7.12 9.90
C ASP A 148 1.13 -6.43 10.47
N PHE A 149 1.77 -5.57 9.68
CA PHE A 149 2.94 -4.79 10.10
C PHE A 149 2.76 -3.29 9.82
#